data_AF-A0A956W902-F1
#
_entry.id   AF-A0A956W902-F1
#
_cell.length_a   1.000
_cell.length_b   1.000
_cell.length_c   1.000
_cell.angle_alpha   90.00
_cell.angle_beta   90.00
_cell.angle_gamma   90.00
#
_symmetry.space_group_name_H-M   'P 1'
#
loop_
_entity.id
_entity.type
_entity.pdbx_description
1 polymer ?
#
loop_
_entity_poly.entity_id
_entity_poly.type
_entity_poly.pdbx_seq_one_letter_code
_entity_poly.pdbx_strand_id
1 'polypeptide(L)' 'MLWMILAVAALATLGILFAAVYFADALTGGRRTRVQGTPADLGLRYEEVQFLTADRLTLRGWFLESP' A
#
# COMPACT_ATOMS: atom_id res chain seq x y z
N MET A 1 20.11 37.55 -15.13
CA MET A 1 19.15 36.60 -15.76
C MET A 1 19.51 35.14 -15.48
N LEU A 2 20.74 34.67 -15.75
CA LEU A 2 21.13 33.27 -15.52
C LEU A 2 20.84 32.78 -14.10
N TRP A 3 21.22 33.53 -13.07
CA TRP A 3 20.93 33.20 -11.67
C TRP A 3 19.44 33.04 -11.34
N MET A 4 18.59 33.83 -11.98
CA MET A 4 17.14 33.73 -11.82
C MET A 4 16.60 32.46 -12.48
N ILE A 5 17.11 32.12 -13.67
CA ILE A 5 16.75 30.88 -14.37
C ILE A 5 17.18 29.66 -13.53
N LEU A 6 18.40 29.69 -12.98
CA LEU A 6 18.91 28.63 -12.11
C LEU A 6 18.09 28.50 -10.83
N ALA A 7 17.70 29.61 -10.20
CA ALA A 7 16.86 29.59 -9.00
C ALA A 7 15.47 29.01 -9.29
N VAL A 8 14.84 29.39 -10.41
CA VAL A 8 13.55 28.84 -10.83
C VAL A 8 13.66 27.36 -11.15
N ALA A 9 14.70 26.95 -11.87
CA ALA A 9 14.96 25.55 -12.18
C ALA A 9 15.15 24.72 -10.90
N ALA A 10 15.96 25.20 -9.96
CA ALA A 10 16.19 24.54 -8.69
C ALA A 10 14.90 24.39 -7.88
N LEU A 11 14.07 25.43 -7.82
CA LEU A 11 12.78 25.39 -7.12
C LEU A 11 11.81 24.40 -7.78
N ALA A 12 11.74 24.39 -9.11
CA ALA A 12 10.90 23.45 -9.85
C ALA A 12 11.36 22.00 -9.61
N THR A 13 12.66 21.72 -9.65
CA THR A 13 13.21 20.39 -9.34
C THR A 13 12.87 19.98 -7.92
N LEU A 14 13.02 20.87 -6.94
CA LEU A 14 12.69 20.59 -5.55
C LEU A 14 11.20 20.26 -5.39
N GLY A 15 10.33 21.02 -6.05
CA GLY A 15 8.89 20.79 -6.06
C GLY A 15 8.50 19.43 -6.67
N ILE A 16 9.13 19.04 -7.77
CA ILE A 16 8.91 17.74 -8.42
C ILE A 16 9.37 16.60 -7.50
N LEU A 17 10.55 16.71 -6.91
CA LEU A 17 11.07 15.69 -5.99
C LEU A 17 10.18 15.54 -4.76
N PHE A 18 9.74 16.66 -4.19
CA PHE A 18 8.81 16.65 -3.05
C PHE A 18 7.49 15.97 -3.42
N ALA A 19 6.89 16.35 -4.56
CA ALA A 19 5.65 15.74 -5.02
C ALA A 19 5.82 14.23 -5.27
N ALA A 20 6.93 13.81 -5.89
CA ALA A 20 7.20 12.41 -6.15
C ALA A 20 7.28 11.57 -4.86
N VAL A 21 7.99 12.07 -3.84
CA VAL A 21 8.07 11.39 -2.54
C VAL A 21 6.72 11.36 -1.83
N TYR A 22 6.01 12.49 -1.82
CA TYR A 22 4.69 12.61 -1.17
C TYR A 22 3.67 11.65 -1.80
N PHE A 23 3.58 11.61 -3.13
CA PHE A 23 2.66 10.70 -3.82
C PHE A 23 3.08 9.24 -3.71
N ALA A 24 4.37 8.94 -3.72
CA ALA A 24 4.84 7.56 -3.49
C ALA A 24 4.35 7.06 -2.13
N ASP A 25 4.54 7.82 -1.05
CA ASP A 25 4.07 7.44 0.27
C ASP A 25 2.54 7.36 0.35
N ALA A 26 1.83 8.38 -0.15
CA ALA A 26 0.38 8.43 -0.09
C ALA A 26 -0.32 7.31 -0.89
N LEU A 27 0.28 6.88 -2.01
CA LEU A 27 -0.32 5.86 -2.88
C LEU A 27 0.12 4.44 -2.54
N THR A 28 1.33 4.26 -1.97
CA THR A 28 1.84 2.92 -1.61
C THR A 28 1.66 2.57 -0.14
N GLY A 29 1.47 3.58 0.72
CA GLY A 29 1.14 3.43 2.13
C GLY A 29 -0.28 2.91 2.34
N GLY A 30 -0.47 1.59 2.22
CA GLY A 30 -1.75 0.96 2.48
C GLY A 30 -2.15 1.08 3.97
N ARG A 31 -3.25 1.78 4.27
CA ARG A 31 -3.83 1.76 5.62
C ARG A 31 -4.50 0.41 5.86
N ARG A 32 -4.04 -0.32 6.87
CA ARG A 32 -4.63 -1.61 7.24
C ARG A 32 -6.00 -1.40 7.88
N THR A 33 -7.06 -1.73 7.17
CA THR A 33 -8.42 -1.80 7.70
C THR A 33 -8.76 -3.26 7.93
N ARG A 34 -9.18 -3.61 9.17
CA ARG A 34 -9.67 -4.97 9.43
C ARG A 34 -10.96 -5.18 8.64
N VAL A 35 -11.07 -6.34 8.01
CA VAL A 35 -12.33 -6.80 7.41
C VAL A 35 -13.36 -6.92 8.53
N GLN A 36 -14.57 -6.40 8.29
CA GLN A 36 -15.68 -6.57 9.22
C GLN A 36 -16.36 -7.90 8.94
N GLY A 37 -16.57 -8.69 9.98
CA GLY A 37 -17.16 -10.02 9.90
C GLY A 37 -16.19 -11.12 9.47
N THR A 38 -16.72 -12.33 9.33
CA THR A 38 -16.03 -13.55 8.91
C THR A 38 -16.91 -14.33 7.93
N PRO A 39 -16.37 -15.29 7.15
CA PRO A 39 -17.18 -16.13 6.27
C PRO A 39 -18.27 -16.92 7.03
N ALA A 40 -18.09 -17.18 8.34
CA ALA A 40 -19.12 -17.82 9.17
C ALA A 40 -20.38 -16.96 9.32
N ASP A 41 -20.28 -15.63 9.21
CA ASP A 41 -21.46 -14.74 9.23
C ASP A 41 -22.36 -14.94 8.00
N LEU A 42 -21.83 -15.59 6.96
CA LEU A 42 -22.53 -15.99 5.75
C LEU A 42 -22.85 -17.50 5.72
N GLY A 43 -22.61 -18.21 6.82
CA GLY A 43 -22.83 -19.66 6.91
C GLY A 43 -21.78 -20.51 6.18
N LEU A 44 -20.64 -19.92 5.79
CA LEU A 44 -19.57 -20.62 5.09
C LEU A 44 -18.59 -21.24 6.07
N ARG A 45 -18.16 -22.47 5.78
CA ARG A 45 -17.03 -23.10 6.46
C ARG A 45 -15.73 -22.48 5.92
N TYR A 46 -14.83 -22.14 6.82
CA TYR A 46 -13.53 -21.59 6.47
C TYR A 46 -12.47 -22.00 7.48
N GLU A 47 -11.22 -21.91 7.07
CA GLU A 47 -10.05 -22.08 7.94
C GLU A 47 -9.23 -20.79 7.94
N GLU A 48 -8.74 -20.38 9.11
CA GLU A 48 -7.75 -19.31 9.18
C GLU A 48 -6.39 -19.84 8.73
N VAL A 49 -5.80 -19.18 7.73
CA VAL A 49 -4.53 -19.60 7.14
C VAL A 49 -3.51 -18.46 7.18
N GLN A 50 -2.24 -18.86 7.29
CA GLN A 50 -1.11 -17.94 7.25
C GLN A 50 -0.07 -18.44 6.25
N PHE A 51 0.36 -17.55 5.36
CA PHE A 51 1.39 -17.85 4.37
C PHE A 51 2.55 -16.90 4.54
N LEU A 52 3.77 -17.43 4.53
CA LEU A 52 4.98 -16.63 4.47
C LEU A 52 5.38 -16.47 3.01
N THR A 53 5.49 -15.24 2.55
CA THR A 53 5.97 -14.92 1.20
C THR A 53 7.49 -15.00 1.12
N ALA A 54 8.03 -15.02 -0.10
CA ALA A 54 9.47 -15.06 -0.33
C ALA A 54 10.22 -13.84 0.24
N ASP A 55 9.57 -12.68 0.28
CA ASP A 55 10.06 -11.43 0.88
C ASP A 55 9.77 -11.33 2.38
N ARG A 56 9.38 -12.45 3.02
CA ARG A 56 9.15 -12.60 4.46
C ARG A 56 7.98 -11.78 5.01
N LEU A 57 6.98 -11.47 4.19
CA LEU A 57 5.70 -10.94 4.65
C LEU A 57 4.76 -12.09 5.01
N THR A 58 4.12 -11.99 6.18
CA THR A 58 3.08 -12.94 6.58
C THR A 58 1.72 -12.45 6.08
N LEU A 59 1.17 -13.16 5.11
CA LEU A 59 -0.22 -12.99 4.66
C LEU A 59 -1.15 -13.79 5.58
N ARG A 60 -2.26 -13.16 5.96
CA ARG A 60 -3.33 -13.78 6.75
C ARG A 60 -4.62 -13.71 5.97
N GLY A 61 -5.38 -14.80 5.96
CA GLY A 61 -6.65 -14.86 5.25
C GLY A 61 -7.47 -16.06 5.66
N TRP A 62 -8.55 -16.27 4.91
CA TRP A 62 -9.45 -17.39 5.08
C TRP A 62 -9.35 -18.32 3.87
N PHE A 63 -9.15 -19.60 4.11
CA PHE A 63 -9.29 -20.65 3.10
C PHE A 63 -10.73 -21.15 3.11
N LEU A 64 -11.36 -21.15 1.94
CA LEU A 64 -12.70 -21.70 1.73
C LEU A 64 -12.55 -22.88 0.76
N GLU A 65 -12.92 -24.06 1.22
CA GLU A 65 -12.96 -25.24 0.37
C GLU A 65 -14.16 -25.13 -0.58
N SER A 66 -13.91 -25.21 -1.88
CA SER A 66 -14.98 -25.35 -2.88
C SER A 66 -15.36 -26.82 -3.00
N PRO A 67 -16.66 -27.15 -3.09
CA PRO A 67 -17.10 -28.50 -3.44
C PRO A 67 -16.59 -28.92 -4.83
#